data_AF-A0A923Q7H9-F1
#
_entry.id   AF-A0A923Q7H9-F1
#
_cell.length_a   1.000
_cell.length_b   1.000
_cell.length_c   1.000
_cell.angle_alpha   90.00
_cell.angle_beta   90.00
_cell.angle_gamma   90.00
#
_symmetry.space_group_name_H-M   'P 1'
#
loop_
_entity.id
_entity.type
_entity.pdbx_description
1 polymer ?
#
loop_
_entity_poly.entity_id
_entity_poly.type
_entity_poly.pdbx_seq_one_letter_code
_entity_poly.pdbx_strand_id
1 'polypeptide(L)'
;MLGDHESLASNIVEFGFRDVVAAFGSAPESQMVDIIRTCDRLEVEIFFVPRLFELHHTSKDMDQVWGLPLVRLRRAAFRSFSWRLKRVFDVVASGSALLLLAPVMAVIALAVRLEGGPGVLFRQERVGLDNRSFELLKFRSLKPVDEVESQTQWNIALDDRLGPVGRFLRSSSLDELPQLWNILRGEMTVVGPRPERPHFVETFTRTFPRYTARHRVPAGLTGWAQVHGLRGDTSIQDRSRFDNYYIENWSLWADIKIVLRTVGGVLRRAGG
;
A
#
# COMPACT_ATOMS: atom_id res chain seq x y z
N MET A 1 25.98 -14.01 29.45
CA MET A 1 25.62 -13.70 28.04
C MET A 1 24.84 -14.89 27.51
N LEU A 2 23.70 -14.67 26.84
CA LEU A 2 22.83 -15.74 26.34
C LEU A 2 23.32 -16.36 25.00
N GLY A 3 24.47 -15.93 24.49
CA GLY A 3 25.02 -16.39 23.21
C GLY A 3 25.34 -15.22 22.28
N ASP A 4 25.58 -15.55 21.01
CA ASP A 4 25.81 -14.61 19.91
C ASP A 4 24.51 -14.30 19.15
N HIS A 5 24.62 -13.51 18.07
CA HIS A 5 23.48 -13.17 17.21
C HIS A 5 22.87 -14.38 16.50
N GLU A 6 23.61 -15.47 16.26
CA GLU A 6 23.09 -16.70 15.66
C GLU A 6 22.15 -17.43 16.64
N SER A 7 22.49 -17.38 17.93
CA SER A 7 21.71 -17.94 19.04
C SER A 7 20.43 -17.13 19.35
N LEU A 8 20.24 -15.96 18.74
CA LEU A 8 19.10 -15.08 19.01
C LEU A 8 17.76 -15.79 18.75
N ALA A 9 17.66 -16.54 17.66
CA ALA A 9 16.43 -17.21 17.27
C ALA A 9 16.01 -18.30 18.27
N SER A 10 16.95 -19.16 18.67
CA SER A 10 16.71 -20.22 19.65
C SER A 10 16.35 -19.63 21.00
N ASN A 11 17.06 -18.59 21.44
CA ASN A 11 16.81 -17.92 22.71
C ASN A 11 15.42 -17.26 22.76
N ILE A 12 15.00 -16.60 21.68
CA ILE A 12 13.65 -16.01 21.60
C ILE A 12 12.58 -17.08 21.82
N VAL A 13 12.74 -18.24 21.18
CA VAL A 13 11.75 -19.34 21.24
C VAL A 13 11.79 -20.04 22.60
N GLU A 14 12.98 -20.33 23.12
CA GLU A 14 13.17 -21.06 24.38
C GLU A 14 12.69 -20.25 25.59
N PHE A 15 13.06 -18.97 25.66
CA PHE A 15 12.74 -18.10 26.79
C PHE A 15 11.45 -17.30 26.59
N GLY A 16 10.86 -17.32 25.40
CA GLY A 16 9.62 -16.61 25.09
C GLY A 16 9.75 -15.08 25.07
N PHE A 17 10.90 -14.56 24.64
CA PHE A 17 11.14 -13.12 24.59
C PHE A 17 10.21 -12.43 23.59
N ARG A 18 9.59 -11.32 24.01
CA ARG A 18 8.68 -10.52 23.18
C ARG A 18 9.28 -9.21 22.66
N ASP A 19 10.32 -8.74 23.33
CA ASP A 19 11.00 -7.48 23.04
C ASP A 19 12.51 -7.71 22.97
N VAL A 20 13.15 -7.19 21.92
CA VAL A 20 14.60 -7.23 21.69
C VAL A 20 15.12 -5.81 21.62
N VAL A 21 16.08 -5.47 22.48
CA VAL A 21 16.73 -4.15 22.49
C VAL A 21 18.09 -4.26 21.81
N ALA A 22 18.23 -3.63 20.64
CA ALA A 22 19.48 -3.46 19.92
C ALA A 22 20.16 -2.17 20.37
N ALA A 23 21.20 -2.31 21.19
CA ALA A 23 22.07 -1.20 21.58
C ALA A 23 23.18 -0.96 20.54
N PHE A 24 23.74 0.25 20.54
CA PHE A 24 24.89 0.56 19.69
C PHE A 24 26.10 -0.29 20.08
N GLY A 25 26.79 -0.82 19.08
CA GLY A 25 28.00 -1.63 19.24
C GLY A 25 28.87 -1.59 17.99
N SER A 26 29.96 -2.36 18.00
CA SER A 26 30.88 -2.51 16.86
C SER A 26 30.43 -3.55 15.84
N ALA A 27 29.20 -4.06 15.95
CA ALA A 27 28.67 -5.08 15.05
C ALA A 27 28.60 -4.57 13.60
N PRO A 28 29.05 -5.38 12.62
CA PRO A 28 28.83 -5.10 11.20
C PRO A 28 27.36 -4.88 10.86
N GLU A 29 27.10 -4.03 9.86
CA GLU A 29 25.74 -3.74 9.40
C GLU A 29 24.98 -5.00 8.95
N SER A 30 25.67 -5.98 8.38
CA SER A 30 25.10 -7.28 8.00
C SER A 30 24.49 -8.04 9.19
N GLN A 31 25.17 -8.05 10.34
CA GLN A 31 24.65 -8.69 11.56
C GLN A 31 23.40 -8.00 12.08
N MET A 32 23.35 -6.66 11.98
CA MET A 32 22.16 -5.90 12.38
C MET A 32 20.95 -6.25 11.50
N VAL A 33 21.17 -6.41 10.19
CA VAL A 33 20.12 -6.85 9.25
C VAL A 33 19.61 -8.24 9.61
N ASP A 34 20.48 -9.18 9.97
CA ASP A 34 20.08 -10.54 10.33
C ASP A 34 19.31 -10.61 11.66
N ILE A 35 19.68 -9.77 12.63
CA ILE A 35 18.91 -9.57 13.87
C ILE A 35 17.51 -9.05 13.54
N ILE A 36 17.40 -8.01 12.71
CA ILE A 36 16.11 -7.44 12.29
C ILE A 36 15.23 -8.50 11.62
N ARG A 37 15.79 -9.26 10.68
CA ARG A 37 15.08 -10.34 9.97
C ARG A 37 14.62 -11.45 10.92
N THR A 38 15.45 -11.82 11.88
CA THR A 38 15.13 -12.89 12.84
C THR A 38 13.96 -12.46 13.73
N CYS A 39 13.99 -11.25 14.28
CA CYS A 39 12.88 -10.75 15.09
C CYS A 39 11.60 -10.54 14.27
N ASP A 40 11.72 -10.09 13.01
CA ASP A 40 10.58 -9.95 12.11
C ASP A 40 9.92 -11.30 11.79
N ARG A 41 10.73 -12.36 11.58
CA ARG A 41 10.25 -13.75 11.36
C ARG A 41 9.57 -14.33 12.61
N LEU A 42 10.08 -14.02 13.79
CA LEU A 42 9.58 -14.55 15.06
C LEU A 42 8.51 -13.68 15.72
N GLU A 43 8.05 -12.63 15.03
CA GLU A 43 7.05 -11.69 15.55
C GLU A 43 7.42 -11.10 16.93
N VAL A 44 8.67 -10.65 17.06
CA VAL A 44 9.23 -9.99 18.27
C VAL A 44 9.43 -8.49 18.01
N GLU A 45 9.12 -7.63 18.99
CA GLU A 45 9.36 -6.18 18.86
C GLU A 45 10.86 -5.91 18.91
N ILE A 46 11.36 -5.02 18.04
CA ILE A 46 12.73 -4.52 18.14
C ILE A 46 12.69 -3.07 18.63
N PHE A 47 13.59 -2.75 19.55
CA PHE A 47 13.89 -1.42 20.01
C PHE A 47 15.35 -1.09 19.73
N PHE A 48 15.64 0.16 19.37
CA PHE A 48 16.99 0.67 19.21
C PHE A 48 17.30 1.71 20.27
N VAL A 49 18.49 1.60 20.86
CA VAL A 49 19.04 2.71 21.65
C VAL A 49 19.72 3.67 20.67
N PRO A 50 19.25 4.92 20.53
CA PRO A 50 19.87 5.89 19.64
C PRO A 50 21.30 6.20 20.11
N ARG A 51 22.21 6.45 19.15
CA ARG A 51 23.53 6.97 19.49
C ARG A 51 23.36 8.37 20.10
N LEU A 52 24.22 8.71 21.07
CA LEU A 52 24.14 9.99 21.81
C LEU A 52 22.80 10.16 22.56
N PHE A 53 22.25 9.08 23.10
CA PHE A 53 21.01 9.11 23.88
C PHE A 53 21.09 10.06 25.09
N GLU A 54 22.28 10.26 25.65
CA GLU A 54 22.55 11.19 26.76
C GLU A 54 22.28 12.66 26.40
N LEU A 55 22.32 13.01 25.11
CA LEU A 55 22.10 14.37 24.59
C LEU A 55 20.66 14.59 24.09
N HIS A 56 19.84 13.54 24.02
CA HIS A 56 18.49 13.61 23.45
C HIS A 56 17.44 13.79 24.54
N HIS A 57 16.64 14.85 24.45
CA HIS A 57 15.37 14.91 25.18
C HIS A 57 14.43 13.83 24.64
N THR A 58 13.92 12.98 25.53
CA THR A 58 12.97 11.93 25.17
C THR A 58 11.68 12.58 24.66
N SER A 59 11.33 12.33 23.39
CA SER A 59 10.04 12.76 22.83
C SER A 59 8.91 11.90 23.41
N LYS A 60 7.67 12.42 23.44
CA LYS A 60 6.48 11.71 23.95
C LYS A 60 6.22 10.35 23.27
N ASP A 61 6.77 10.15 22.08
CA ASP A 61 6.57 8.94 21.27
C ASP A 61 7.69 7.89 21.44
N MET A 62 8.58 8.06 22.42
CA MET A 62 9.68 7.12 22.71
C MET A 62 9.41 6.32 23.99
N ASP A 63 9.65 5.01 23.93
CA ASP A 63 9.62 4.15 25.11
C ASP A 63 10.92 4.36 25.93
N GLN A 64 10.92 4.02 27.22
CA GLN A 64 12.12 4.11 28.06
C GLN A 64 12.31 2.88 28.94
N VAL A 65 13.56 2.47 29.10
CA VAL A 65 13.96 1.40 30.03
C VAL A 65 15.11 1.94 30.88
N TRP A 66 14.88 2.10 32.19
CA TRP A 66 15.87 2.64 33.14
C TRP A 66 16.47 3.99 32.72
N GLY A 67 15.66 4.87 32.11
CA GLY A 67 16.11 6.18 31.63
C GLY A 67 16.81 6.17 30.28
N LEU A 68 17.01 4.99 29.67
CA LEU A 68 17.49 4.87 28.30
C LEU A 68 16.32 5.06 27.33
N PRO A 69 16.38 6.02 26.39
CA PRO A 69 15.35 6.17 25.38
C PRO A 69 15.45 5.03 24.36
N LEU A 70 14.31 4.46 24.04
CA LEU A 70 14.15 3.37 23.08
C LEU A 70 13.33 3.85 21.89
N VAL A 71 13.92 3.73 20.71
CA VAL A 71 13.20 3.89 19.44
C VAL A 71 12.68 2.54 19.04
N ARG A 72 11.37 2.33 19.13
CA ARG A 72 10.73 1.13 18.59
C ARG A 72 10.94 1.08 17.08
N LEU A 73 11.62 0.04 16.59
CA LEU A 73 11.59 -0.30 15.18
C LEU A 73 10.19 -0.83 14.89
N ARG A 74 9.33 0.04 14.37
CA ARG A 74 7.97 -0.34 14.00
C ARG A 74 8.07 -1.55 13.08
N ARG A 75 7.53 -2.69 13.54
CA ARG A 75 7.25 -3.84 12.68
C ARG A 75 6.54 -3.33 11.43
N ALA A 76 6.67 -4.04 10.31
CA ALA A 76 5.81 -3.81 9.17
C ALA A 76 4.36 -3.77 9.70
N ALA A 77 3.74 -2.57 9.71
CA ALA A 77 2.50 -2.33 10.43
C ALA A 77 1.46 -3.41 10.07
N PHE A 78 1.52 -3.87 8.82
CA PHE A 78 0.80 -4.98 8.21
C PHE A 78 0.74 -6.30 9.02
N ARG A 79 1.70 -6.59 9.90
CA ARG A 79 1.73 -7.85 10.68
C ARG A 79 1.01 -7.78 12.04
N SER A 80 0.48 -6.62 12.41
CA SER A 80 -0.27 -6.42 13.67
C SER A 80 -1.64 -7.11 13.65
N PHE A 81 -2.16 -7.49 14.83
CA PHE A 81 -3.56 -7.93 15.00
C PHE A 81 -4.57 -6.91 14.44
N SER A 82 -4.27 -5.62 14.57
CA SER A 82 -5.09 -4.54 14.02
C SER A 82 -5.22 -4.62 12.49
N TRP A 83 -4.19 -5.14 11.81
CA TRP A 83 -4.24 -5.37 10.36
C TRP A 83 -5.06 -6.60 9.96
N ARG A 84 -5.17 -7.60 10.84
CA ARG A 84 -6.15 -8.69 10.65
C ARG A 84 -7.58 -8.14 10.73
N LEU A 85 -7.85 -7.22 11.65
CA LEU A 85 -9.16 -6.54 11.73
C LEU A 85 -9.40 -5.67 10.48
N LYS A 86 -8.39 -4.94 10.01
CA LYS A 86 -8.46 -4.21 8.73
C LYS A 86 -8.77 -5.15 7.57
N ARG A 87 -8.18 -6.36 7.55
CA ARG A 87 -8.45 -7.34 6.50
C ARG A 87 -9.91 -7.81 6.52
N VAL A 88 -10.48 -8.04 7.70
CA VAL A 88 -11.92 -8.36 7.83
C VAL A 88 -12.77 -7.21 7.29
N PHE A 89 -12.45 -5.97 7.69
CA PHE A 89 -13.12 -4.78 7.15
C PHE A 89 -13.03 -4.71 5.62
N ASP A 90 -11.85 -4.91 5.05
CA ASP A 90 -11.63 -4.87 3.60
C ASP A 90 -12.49 -5.90 2.85
N VAL A 91 -12.57 -7.12 3.38
CA VAL A 91 -13.36 -8.21 2.78
C VAL A 91 -14.86 -7.92 2.88
N VAL A 92 -15.34 -7.50 4.04
CA VAL A 92 -16.77 -7.18 4.26
C VAL A 92 -17.18 -5.98 3.41
N ALA A 93 -16.38 -4.91 3.41
CA ALA A 93 -16.67 -3.70 2.64
C ALA A 93 -16.65 -3.98 1.13
N SER A 94 -15.62 -4.67 0.63
CA SER A 94 -15.50 -4.97 -0.81
C SER A 94 -16.54 -5.99 -1.28
N GLY A 95 -16.84 -7.00 -0.46
CA GLY A 95 -17.89 -7.99 -0.74
C GLY A 95 -19.27 -7.34 -0.79
N SER A 96 -19.58 -6.48 0.18
CA SER A 96 -20.84 -5.72 0.20
C SER A 96 -20.94 -4.78 -1.01
N ALA A 97 -19.87 -4.06 -1.34
CA ALA A 97 -19.83 -3.19 -2.51
C ALA A 97 -20.02 -3.96 -3.82
N LEU A 98 -19.39 -5.13 -3.97
CA LEU A 98 -19.58 -5.99 -5.15
C LEU A 98 -21.02 -6.46 -5.29
N LEU A 99 -21.67 -6.88 -4.20
CA LEU A 99 -23.07 -7.30 -4.24
C LEU A 99 -24.02 -6.15 -4.60
N LEU A 100 -23.82 -4.98 -3.99
CA LEU A 100 -24.66 -3.80 -4.23
C LEU A 100 -24.45 -3.20 -5.62
N LEU A 101 -23.21 -3.21 -6.13
CA LEU A 101 -22.84 -2.62 -7.42
C LEU A 101 -22.87 -3.63 -8.57
N ALA A 102 -23.12 -4.92 -8.31
CA ALA A 102 -23.26 -5.96 -9.34
C ALA A 102 -24.16 -5.55 -10.53
N PRO A 103 -25.38 -5.01 -10.33
CA PRO A 103 -26.22 -4.61 -11.47
C PRO A 103 -25.59 -3.48 -12.30
N VAL A 104 -24.96 -2.51 -11.63
CA VAL A 104 -24.24 -1.40 -12.30
C VAL A 104 -23.05 -1.94 -13.09
N MET A 105 -22.27 -2.84 -12.49
CA MET A 105 -21.13 -3.48 -13.15
C MET A 105 -21.57 -4.32 -14.37
N ALA A 106 -22.73 -4.97 -14.33
CA ALA A 106 -23.28 -5.70 -15.46
C ALA A 106 -23.65 -4.77 -16.63
N VAL A 107 -24.28 -3.63 -16.33
CA VAL A 107 -24.58 -2.60 -17.35
C VAL A 107 -23.30 -2.02 -17.95
N ILE A 108 -22.31 -1.70 -17.12
CA ILE A 108 -20.99 -1.24 -17.58
C ILE A 108 -20.33 -2.30 -18.47
N ALA A 109 -20.35 -3.57 -18.06
CA ALA A 109 -19.78 -4.67 -18.83
C ALA A 109 -20.42 -4.80 -20.22
N LEU A 110 -21.74 -4.65 -20.30
CA LEU A 110 -22.46 -4.63 -21.56
C LEU A 110 -22.07 -3.43 -22.42
N ALA A 111 -22.05 -2.22 -21.86
CA ALA A 111 -21.66 -1.00 -22.57
C ALA A 111 -20.24 -1.09 -23.15
N VAL A 112 -19.28 -1.56 -22.35
CA VAL A 112 -17.88 -1.78 -22.78
C VAL A 112 -17.80 -2.82 -23.90
N ARG A 113 -18.61 -3.89 -23.82
CA ARG A 113 -18.64 -4.94 -24.85
C ARG A 113 -19.23 -4.44 -26.17
N LEU A 114 -20.28 -3.63 -26.11
CA LEU A 114 -20.94 -3.08 -27.29
C LEU A 114 -20.08 -2.04 -28.01
N GLU A 115 -19.38 -1.18 -27.27
CA GLU A 115 -18.52 -0.14 -27.87
C GLU A 115 -17.14 -0.67 -28.31
N GLY A 116 -16.52 -1.52 -27.48
CA GLY A 116 -15.12 -1.94 -27.63
C GLY A 116 -14.89 -3.37 -28.12
N GLY A 117 -15.96 -4.18 -28.28
CA GLY A 117 -15.87 -5.58 -28.70
C GLY A 117 -15.61 -6.58 -27.55
N PRO A 118 -15.16 -7.82 -27.82
CA PRO A 118 -14.91 -8.82 -26.77
C PRO A 118 -13.78 -8.39 -25.83
N GLY A 119 -13.79 -8.83 -24.56
CA GLY A 119 -12.74 -8.50 -23.58
C GLY A 119 -13.08 -7.30 -22.68
N VAL A 120 -14.09 -7.46 -21.82
CA VAL A 120 -14.60 -6.38 -20.94
C VAL A 120 -13.58 -5.93 -19.89
N LEU A 121 -12.79 -6.87 -19.37
CA LEU A 121 -11.80 -6.59 -18.32
C LEU A 121 -10.42 -6.40 -18.94
N PHE A 122 -9.74 -5.36 -18.48
CA PHE A 122 -8.34 -5.11 -18.71
C PHE A 122 -7.53 -5.54 -17.46
N ARG A 123 -6.39 -6.19 -17.70
CA ARG A 123 -5.46 -6.64 -16.66
C ARG A 123 -4.15 -5.89 -16.83
N GLN A 124 -3.58 -5.43 -15.72
CA GLN A 124 -2.30 -4.75 -15.74
C GLN A 124 -1.45 -5.15 -14.56
N GLU A 125 -0.21 -5.56 -14.83
CA GLU A 125 0.77 -5.83 -13.78
C GLU A 125 1.08 -4.56 -12.98
N ARG A 126 1.07 -4.71 -11.66
CA ARG A 126 1.33 -3.65 -10.69
C ARG A 126 2.16 -4.17 -9.54
N VAL A 127 2.91 -3.29 -8.91
CA VAL A 127 3.70 -3.63 -7.72
C VAL A 127 2.90 -3.33 -6.46
N GLY A 128 2.86 -4.30 -5.54
CA GLY A 128 2.16 -4.23 -4.26
C GLY A 128 3.10 -4.48 -3.07
N LEU A 129 2.60 -5.22 -2.08
CA LEU A 129 3.30 -5.54 -0.84
C LEU A 129 4.66 -6.20 -1.13
N ASP A 130 5.70 -5.76 -0.42
CA ASP A 130 7.07 -6.29 -0.49
C ASP A 130 7.64 -6.33 -1.93
N ASN A 131 7.27 -5.32 -2.73
CA ASN A 131 7.63 -5.22 -4.15
C ASN A 131 7.13 -6.39 -5.01
N ARG A 132 6.15 -7.18 -4.55
CA ARG A 132 5.59 -8.28 -5.33
C ARG A 132 4.63 -7.75 -6.39
N SER A 133 4.77 -8.26 -7.61
CA SER A 133 3.82 -7.98 -8.69
C SER A 133 2.49 -8.71 -8.48
N PHE A 134 1.40 -8.07 -8.91
CA PHE A 134 0.08 -8.67 -9.01
C PHE A 134 -0.68 -8.10 -10.22
N GLU A 135 -1.71 -8.82 -10.68
CA GLU A 135 -2.56 -8.37 -11.78
C GLU A 135 -3.71 -7.49 -11.27
N LEU A 136 -3.67 -6.20 -11.57
CA LEU A 136 -4.74 -5.25 -11.27
C LEU A 136 -5.85 -5.32 -12.32
N LEU A 137 -7.10 -5.44 -11.88
CA LEU A 137 -8.29 -5.55 -12.75
C LEU A 137 -8.96 -4.19 -12.95
N LYS A 138 -9.35 -3.88 -14.19
CA LYS A 138 -10.17 -2.71 -14.54
C LYS A 138 -11.19 -3.04 -15.63
N PHE A 139 -12.21 -2.22 -15.78
CA PHE A 139 -12.96 -2.22 -17.03
C PHE A 139 -12.10 -1.63 -18.13
N ARG A 140 -12.17 -2.24 -19.31
CA ARG A 140 -11.45 -1.75 -20.47
C ARG A 140 -12.05 -0.42 -20.92
N SER A 141 -11.24 0.64 -20.89
CA SER A 141 -11.63 1.97 -21.37
C SER A 141 -11.05 2.33 -22.74
N LEU A 142 -10.03 1.60 -23.20
CA LEU A 142 -9.32 1.85 -24.46
C LEU A 142 -9.48 0.64 -25.38
N LYS A 143 -9.56 0.88 -26.69
CA LYS A 143 -9.49 -0.21 -27.68
C LYS A 143 -8.10 -0.88 -27.62
N PRO A 144 -8.00 -2.21 -27.76
CA PRO A 144 -6.74 -2.92 -27.56
C PRO A 144 -5.67 -2.45 -28.55
N VAL A 145 -4.52 -2.05 -28.03
CA VAL A 145 -3.24 -1.98 -28.75
C VAL A 145 -2.18 -2.55 -27.80
N ASP A 146 -1.21 -3.26 -28.38
CA ASP A 146 -0.11 -4.02 -27.80
C ASP A 146 0.19 -3.82 -26.30
N GLU A 147 0.39 -4.94 -25.60
CA GLU A 147 0.63 -5.00 -24.14
C GLU A 147 1.77 -4.08 -23.69
N VAL A 148 2.80 -3.89 -24.53
CA VAL A 148 3.99 -3.07 -24.25
C VAL A 148 3.67 -1.58 -24.12
N GLU A 149 2.79 -1.04 -24.99
CA GLU A 149 2.37 0.37 -24.95
C GLU A 149 1.58 0.64 -23.66
N SER A 150 0.74 -0.33 -23.26
CA SER A 150 -0.10 -0.23 -22.06
C SER A 150 0.71 -0.12 -20.76
N GLN A 151 1.92 -0.68 -20.73
CA GLN A 151 2.79 -0.72 -19.57
C GLN A 151 3.64 0.56 -19.44
N THR A 152 4.00 1.19 -20.55
CA THR A 152 4.99 2.28 -20.60
C THR A 152 4.38 3.68 -20.62
N GLN A 153 3.14 3.86 -21.10
CA GLN A 153 2.53 5.20 -21.18
C GLN A 153 1.96 5.72 -19.85
N TRP A 154 2.48 6.83 -19.35
CA TRP A 154 2.07 7.45 -18.08
C TRP A 154 0.68 8.09 -18.14
N ASN A 155 0.37 8.86 -19.20
CA ASN A 155 -0.88 9.58 -19.36
C ASN A 155 -1.55 9.26 -20.70
N ILE A 156 -2.83 8.88 -20.65
CA ILE A 156 -3.66 8.49 -21.81
C ILE A 156 -4.96 9.31 -21.80
N ALA A 157 -4.96 10.49 -21.18
CA ALA A 157 -6.17 11.31 -21.00
C ALA A 157 -6.71 11.89 -22.32
N LEU A 158 -5.88 11.98 -23.36
CA LEU A 158 -6.19 12.58 -24.67
C LEU A 158 -5.98 11.60 -25.83
N ASP A 159 -6.14 10.30 -25.58
CA ASP A 159 -5.97 9.30 -26.62
C ASP A 159 -7.22 9.21 -27.51
N ASP A 160 -7.03 9.34 -28.82
CA ASP A 160 -8.10 9.28 -29.83
C ASP A 160 -8.85 7.92 -29.82
N ARG A 161 -8.26 6.88 -29.21
CA ARG A 161 -8.88 5.56 -29.01
C ARG A 161 -9.90 5.54 -27.86
N LEU A 162 -10.03 6.63 -27.10
CA LEU A 162 -10.95 6.73 -25.98
C LEU A 162 -12.37 7.05 -26.46
N GLY A 163 -13.21 6.02 -26.53
CA GLY A 163 -14.64 6.14 -26.84
C GLY A 163 -15.44 6.86 -25.74
N PRO A 164 -16.68 7.29 -26.03
CA PRO A 164 -17.59 7.88 -25.05
C PRO A 164 -17.76 7.06 -23.77
N VAL A 165 -17.94 5.73 -23.87
CA VAL A 165 -18.06 4.86 -22.68
C VAL A 165 -16.74 4.87 -21.90
N GLY A 166 -15.61 4.71 -22.57
CA GLY A 166 -14.29 4.78 -21.94
C GLY A 166 -14.04 6.10 -21.21
N ARG A 167 -14.43 7.23 -21.80
CA ARG A 167 -14.31 8.56 -21.21
C ARG A 167 -15.18 8.72 -19.96
N PHE A 168 -16.43 8.27 -20.03
CA PHE A 168 -17.34 8.27 -18.88
C PHE A 168 -16.81 7.40 -17.73
N LEU A 169 -16.30 6.19 -18.03
CA LEU A 169 -15.76 5.30 -17.00
C LEU A 169 -14.57 5.92 -16.26
N ARG A 170 -13.65 6.57 -16.98
CA ARG A 170 -12.48 7.22 -16.37
C ARG A 170 -12.83 8.47 -15.59
N SER A 171 -13.79 9.29 -16.06
CA SER A 171 -14.21 10.51 -15.35
C SER A 171 -14.95 10.18 -14.04
N SER A 172 -15.80 9.14 -14.08
CA SER A 172 -16.57 8.65 -12.93
C SER A 172 -15.78 7.70 -12.02
N SER A 173 -14.58 7.27 -12.43
CA SER A 173 -13.76 6.25 -11.74
C SER A 173 -14.46 4.88 -11.62
N LEU A 174 -15.49 4.64 -12.43
CA LEU A 174 -16.20 3.35 -12.47
C LEU A 174 -15.35 2.25 -13.12
N ASP A 175 -14.29 2.61 -13.87
CA ASP A 175 -13.34 1.66 -14.43
C ASP A 175 -12.59 0.85 -13.35
N GLU A 176 -12.51 1.38 -12.13
CA GLU A 176 -11.77 0.77 -11.01
C GLU A 176 -12.60 -0.22 -10.18
N LEU A 177 -13.91 -0.35 -10.43
CA LEU A 177 -14.77 -1.28 -9.68
C LEU A 177 -14.30 -2.75 -9.68
N PRO A 178 -13.73 -3.32 -10.77
CA PRO A 178 -13.20 -4.68 -10.74
C PRO A 178 -12.07 -4.90 -9.74
N GLN A 179 -11.39 -3.83 -9.27
CA GLN A 179 -10.36 -3.93 -8.23
C GLN A 179 -10.92 -4.39 -6.88
N LEU A 180 -12.23 -4.28 -6.64
CA LEU A 180 -12.85 -4.89 -5.45
C LEU A 180 -12.61 -6.41 -5.39
N TRP A 181 -12.46 -7.06 -6.55
CA TRP A 181 -12.08 -8.47 -6.62
C TRP A 181 -10.63 -8.71 -6.23
N ASN A 182 -9.70 -7.81 -6.60
CA ASN A 182 -8.32 -7.84 -6.13
C ASN A 182 -8.24 -7.76 -4.60
N ILE A 183 -9.11 -6.94 -3.99
CA ILE A 183 -9.20 -6.86 -2.53
C ILE A 183 -9.67 -8.19 -1.95
N LEU A 184 -10.73 -8.81 -2.48
CA LEU A 184 -11.18 -10.12 -2.00
C LEU A 184 -10.10 -11.21 -2.13
N ARG A 185 -9.33 -11.22 -3.24
CA ARG A 185 -8.19 -12.14 -3.45
C ARG A 185 -7.00 -11.90 -2.52
N GLY A 186 -6.96 -10.77 -1.82
CA GLY A 186 -5.87 -10.45 -0.88
C GLY A 186 -4.65 -9.79 -1.52
N GLU A 187 -4.77 -9.37 -2.78
CA GLU A 187 -3.71 -8.66 -3.52
C GLU A 187 -3.70 -7.16 -3.18
N MET A 188 -4.85 -6.63 -2.78
CA MET A 188 -5.07 -5.21 -2.44
C MET A 188 -5.86 -5.04 -1.14
N THR A 189 -5.87 -3.81 -0.63
CA THR A 189 -6.71 -3.33 0.48
C THR A 189 -7.63 -2.20 0.00
N VAL A 190 -8.70 -1.89 0.75
CA VAL A 190 -9.56 -0.74 0.43
C VAL A 190 -8.77 0.55 0.53
N VAL A 191 -7.97 0.70 1.60
CA VAL A 191 -7.19 1.90 1.88
C VAL A 191 -5.70 1.57 2.00
N GLY A 192 -4.90 2.16 1.11
CA GLY A 192 -3.45 1.96 1.03
C GLY A 192 -2.80 2.83 -0.05
N PRO A 193 -1.47 2.76 -0.21
CA PRO A 193 -0.76 3.45 -1.29
C PRO A 193 -1.23 2.97 -2.66
N ARG A 194 -1.40 3.88 -3.62
CA ARG A 194 -1.85 3.50 -4.97
C ARG A 194 -0.78 2.63 -5.67
N PRO A 195 -1.15 1.47 -6.26
CA PRO A 195 -0.20 0.61 -6.95
C PRO A 195 0.31 1.24 -8.24
N GLU A 196 1.62 1.18 -8.46
CA GLU A 196 2.27 1.68 -9.68
C GLU A 196 2.78 0.54 -10.56
N ARG A 197 3.02 0.82 -11.84
CA ARG A 197 3.50 -0.20 -12.80
C ARG A 197 4.98 -0.50 -12.53
N PRO A 198 5.46 -1.73 -12.79
CA PRO A 198 6.86 -2.12 -12.55
C PRO A 198 7.88 -1.14 -13.14
N HIS A 199 7.68 -0.72 -14.40
CA HIS A 199 8.56 0.24 -15.09
C HIS A 199 8.71 1.58 -14.32
N PHE A 200 7.60 2.13 -13.83
CA PHE A 200 7.62 3.37 -13.06
C PHE A 200 8.19 3.17 -11.66
N VAL A 201 7.90 2.03 -11.02
CA VAL A 201 8.48 1.69 -9.71
C VAL A 201 10.01 1.62 -9.79
N GLU A 202 10.56 1.00 -10.84
CA GLU A 202 12.00 0.94 -11.04
C GLU A 202 12.60 2.35 -11.19
N THR A 203 11.98 3.19 -12.02
CA THR A 203 12.43 4.56 -12.25
C THR A 203 12.35 5.39 -10.96
N PHE A 204 11.22 5.37 -10.27
CA PHE A 204 11.01 6.14 -9.04
C PHE A 204 11.86 5.67 -7.88
N THR A 205 12.17 4.38 -7.81
CA THR A 205 13.10 3.83 -6.81
C THR A 205 14.51 4.38 -6.99
N ARG A 206 14.95 4.56 -8.24
CA ARG A 206 16.27 5.16 -8.56
C ARG A 206 16.29 6.67 -8.32
N THR A 207 15.18 7.36 -8.59
CA THR A 207 15.12 8.84 -8.52
C THR A 207 14.80 9.37 -7.13
N PHE A 208 13.92 8.72 -6.37
CA PHE A 208 13.38 9.25 -5.12
C PHE A 208 13.78 8.38 -3.92
N PRO A 209 14.62 8.90 -3.01
CA PRO A 209 14.92 8.22 -1.76
C PRO A 209 13.65 7.87 -0.99
N ARG A 210 13.60 6.67 -0.40
CA ARG A 210 12.46 6.13 0.37
C ARG A 210 11.17 5.90 -0.42
N TYR A 211 11.20 5.93 -1.76
CA TYR A 211 10.03 5.55 -2.55
C TYR A 211 9.54 4.12 -2.24
N THR A 212 10.47 3.17 -2.11
CA THR A 212 10.19 1.75 -1.82
C THR A 212 9.50 1.53 -0.47
N ALA A 213 9.62 2.46 0.48
CA ALA A 213 9.00 2.35 1.79
C ALA A 213 7.47 2.27 1.73
N ARG A 214 6.85 2.75 0.65
CA ARG A 214 5.39 2.65 0.47
C ARG A 214 4.91 1.21 0.22
N HIS A 215 5.80 0.31 -0.20
CA HIS A 215 5.46 -1.10 -0.48
C HIS A 215 5.49 -1.99 0.78
N ARG A 216 5.66 -1.42 1.99
CA ARG A 216 5.61 -2.16 3.27
C ARG A 216 4.20 -2.54 3.73
N VAL A 217 3.17 -2.12 2.99
CA VAL A 217 1.76 -2.48 3.19
C VAL A 217 1.13 -2.82 1.83
N PRO A 218 0.00 -3.55 1.80
CA PRO A 218 -0.72 -3.80 0.56
C PRO A 218 -1.13 -2.50 -0.14
N ALA A 219 -1.15 -2.57 -1.47
CA ALA A 219 -1.62 -1.46 -2.29
C ALA A 219 -3.12 -1.22 -2.11
N GLY A 220 -3.53 0.04 -2.15
CA GLY A 220 -4.91 0.48 -1.92
C GLY A 220 -5.68 0.80 -3.19
N LEU A 221 -6.99 0.55 -3.17
CA LEU A 221 -7.93 1.13 -4.13
C LEU A 221 -7.99 2.66 -3.98
N THR A 222 -8.07 3.11 -2.74
CA THR A 222 -7.94 4.51 -2.35
C THR A 222 -6.85 4.71 -1.30
N GLY A 223 -6.46 5.95 -1.02
CA GLY A 223 -5.32 6.23 -0.16
C GLY A 223 -5.22 7.70 0.25
N TRP A 224 -4.38 7.95 1.25
CA TRP A 224 -4.19 9.28 1.83
C TRP A 224 -3.70 10.31 0.81
N ALA A 225 -2.73 9.95 -0.04
CA ALA A 225 -2.27 10.81 -1.11
C ALA A 225 -3.39 11.14 -2.12
N GLN A 226 -4.21 10.14 -2.50
CA GLN A 226 -5.31 10.33 -3.45
C GLN A 226 -6.37 11.31 -2.93
N VAL A 227 -6.77 11.21 -1.66
CA VAL A 227 -7.78 12.13 -1.08
C VAL A 227 -7.25 13.55 -0.84
N HIS A 228 -5.93 13.74 -0.84
CA HIS A 228 -5.28 15.06 -0.82
C HIS A 228 -4.94 15.58 -2.22
N GLY A 229 -5.45 14.94 -3.28
CA GLY A 229 -5.27 15.41 -4.65
C GLY A 229 -3.93 15.03 -5.29
N LEU A 230 -3.07 14.26 -4.62
CA LEU A 230 -1.78 13.81 -5.13
C LEU A 230 -1.94 12.60 -6.08
N ARG A 231 -2.56 12.85 -7.23
CA ARG A 231 -2.91 11.87 -8.27
C ARG A 231 -2.49 12.35 -9.66
N GLY A 232 -2.22 11.42 -10.58
CA GLY A 232 -1.80 11.77 -11.95
C GLY A 232 -0.40 12.40 -11.99
N ASP A 233 -0.28 13.57 -12.63
CA ASP A 233 1.00 14.24 -12.92
C ASP A 233 1.56 15.07 -11.75
N THR A 234 1.03 14.88 -10.54
CA THR A 234 1.56 15.50 -9.32
C THR A 234 2.92 14.92 -8.92
N SER A 235 3.70 15.70 -8.17
CA SER A 235 4.98 15.28 -7.56
C SER A 235 4.94 13.88 -6.94
N ILE A 236 5.75 12.97 -7.49
CA ILE A 236 5.92 11.60 -6.99
C ILE A 236 6.58 11.60 -5.61
N GLN A 237 7.46 12.57 -5.34
CA GLN A 237 8.09 12.74 -4.04
C GLN A 237 7.04 13.02 -2.96
N ASP A 238 6.10 13.93 -3.23
CA ASP A 238 5.05 14.28 -2.26
C ASP A 238 4.03 13.16 -2.10
N ARG A 239 3.67 12.48 -3.20
CA ARG A 239 2.84 11.27 -3.14
C ARG A 239 3.47 10.22 -2.22
N SER A 240 4.75 9.93 -2.41
CA SER A 240 5.51 8.98 -1.58
C SER A 240 5.55 9.42 -0.11
N ARG A 241 5.77 10.72 0.17
CA ARG A 241 5.74 11.26 1.54
C ARG A 241 4.38 11.07 2.21
N PHE A 242 3.29 11.36 1.50
CA PHE A 242 1.93 11.19 2.02
C PHE A 242 1.56 9.73 2.26
N ASP A 243 1.96 8.84 1.36
CA ASP A 243 1.77 7.40 1.53
C ASP A 243 2.56 6.88 2.73
N ASN A 244 3.82 7.28 2.87
CA ASN A 244 4.65 6.89 4.01
C ASN A 244 4.08 7.43 5.33
N TYR A 245 3.62 8.69 5.35
CA TYR A 245 2.95 9.28 6.50
C TYR A 245 1.70 8.49 6.90
N TYR A 246 0.87 8.08 5.93
CA TYR A 246 -0.30 7.26 6.19
C TYR A 246 0.08 5.91 6.81
N ILE A 247 1.10 5.24 6.28
CA ILE A 247 1.53 3.95 6.82
C ILE A 247 2.07 4.09 8.24
N GLU A 248 2.80 5.17 8.52
CA GLU A 248 3.31 5.47 9.85
C GLU A 248 2.19 5.84 10.82
N ASN A 249 1.18 6.59 10.40
CA ASN A 249 0.12 7.08 11.28
C ASN A 249 -1.18 6.31 11.09
N TRP A 250 -1.05 5.04 10.67
CA TRP A 250 -2.19 4.23 10.31
C TRP A 250 -3.08 3.97 11.53
N SER A 251 -4.38 4.14 11.32
CA SER A 251 -5.41 3.72 12.24
C SER A 251 -6.67 3.36 11.46
N LEU A 252 -7.51 2.49 12.01
CA LEU A 252 -8.80 2.16 11.39
C LEU A 252 -9.68 3.40 11.20
N TRP A 253 -9.58 4.38 12.09
CA TRP A 253 -10.29 5.65 11.96
C TRP A 253 -9.78 6.51 10.77
N ALA A 254 -8.48 6.48 10.49
CA ALA A 254 -7.93 7.12 9.31
C ALA A 254 -8.50 6.48 8.03
N ASP A 255 -8.64 5.15 7.99
CA ASP A 255 -9.24 4.43 6.86
C ASP A 255 -10.69 4.87 6.61
N ILE A 256 -11.52 4.93 7.67
CA ILE A 256 -12.91 5.39 7.57
C ILE A 256 -12.97 6.81 7.00
N LYS A 257 -12.12 7.72 7.50
CA LYS A 257 -12.04 9.10 6.98
C LYS A 257 -11.66 9.13 5.50
N ILE A 258 -10.71 8.30 5.08
CA ILE A 258 -10.26 8.23 3.69
C ILE A 258 -11.40 7.71 2.80
N VAL A 259 -12.07 6.63 3.20
CA VAL A 259 -13.22 6.07 2.46
C VAL A 259 -14.33 7.11 2.30
N LEU A 260 -14.72 7.81 3.37
CA LEU A 260 -15.75 8.85 3.32
C LEU A 260 -15.36 10.01 2.39
N ARG A 261 -14.10 10.46 2.45
CA ARG A 261 -13.58 11.49 1.54
C ARG A 261 -13.59 11.02 0.08
N THR A 262 -13.27 9.76 -0.17
CA THR A 262 -13.28 9.19 -1.52
C THR A 262 -14.69 9.12 -2.08
N VAL A 263 -15.66 8.59 -1.31
CA VAL A 263 -17.07 8.55 -1.72
C VAL A 263 -17.60 9.96 -1.98
N GLY A 264 -17.35 10.91 -1.07
CA GLY A 264 -17.75 12.30 -1.27
C GLY A 264 -17.10 12.96 -2.51
N GLY A 265 -15.83 12.63 -2.79
CA GLY A 265 -15.12 13.11 -3.97
C GLY A 265 -15.65 12.53 -5.28
N VAL A 266 -16.07 11.26 -5.30
CA VAL A 266 -16.69 10.62 -6.47
C VAL A 266 -18.09 11.19 -6.72
N LEU A 267 -18.92 11.31 -5.68
CA LEU A 267 -20.28 11.87 -5.80
C LEU A 267 -20.28 13.31 -6.31
N ARG A 268 -19.33 14.14 -5.85
CA ARG A 268 -19.17 15.52 -6.37
C ARG A 268 -18.78 15.59 -7.84
N ARG A 269 -18.04 14.60 -8.35
CA ARG A 269 -17.68 14.52 -9.78
C ARG A 269 -18.78 13.92 -10.64
N ALA A 270 -19.69 13.14 -10.07
CA ALA A 270 -20.82 12.57 -10.78
C ALA A 270 -21.99 13.56 -10.92
N GLY A 271 -22.08 14.55 -10.02
CA GLY A 271 -23.13 15.57 -10.00
C GLY A 271 -22.79 16.92 -10.65
N GLY A 272 -21.63 17.04 -11.30
CA GLY A 272 -21.20 18.26 -12.00
C GLY A 272 -20.65 17.93 -13.37
#